data_AF-A0A929DLU4-F1
#
_entry.id   AF-A0A929DLU4-F1
#
_cell.length_a   1.000
_cell.length_b   1.000
_cell.length_c   1.000
_cell.angle_alpha   90.00
_cell.angle_beta   90.00
_cell.angle_gamma   90.00
#
_symmetry.space_group_name_H-M   'P 1'
#
loop_
_entity.id
_entity.type
_entity.pdbx_description
1 polymer ?
#
loop_
_entity_poly.entity_id
_entity_poly.type
_entity_poly.pdbx_seq_one_letter_code
_entity_poly.pdbx_strand_id
1 'polypeptide(L)'
;MIIRKVELSDFGIYGGNETFDLTPVPLNGFNRPVVLFSGKNGAGKTTIIEAIRLCLHGSLALGNRVSRAAYESYLAKRIHDPLNLADQPTSAKVGLVLDHVSVGRKQTYRVERRWCLAQDKVKEELDVWIGEDG
;
A
#
# COMPACT_ATOMS: atom_id res chain seq x y z
N MET A 1 -12.87 -3.80 -10.89
CA MET A 1 -12.08 -3.82 -9.64
C MET A 1 -12.38 -2.54 -8.88
N ILE A 2 -12.63 -2.60 -7.57
CA ILE A 2 -12.82 -1.43 -6.70
C ILE A 2 -11.91 -1.62 -5.47
N ILE A 3 -11.09 -0.62 -5.13
CA ILE A 3 -10.28 -0.65 -3.91
C ILE A 3 -11.15 -0.13 -2.76
N ARG A 4 -11.32 -0.95 -1.71
CA ARG A 4 -12.10 -0.63 -0.50
C ARG A 4 -11.23 0.00 0.58
N LYS A 5 -10.00 -0.47 0.75
CA LYS A 5 -9.13 -0.02 1.84
C LYS A 5 -7.67 0.00 1.40
N VAL A 6 -6.91 0.98 1.90
CA VAL A 6 -5.45 1.02 1.85
C VAL A 6 -4.92 1.05 3.28
N GLU A 7 -4.00 0.17 3.60
CA GLU A 7 -3.37 0.06 4.92
C GLU A 7 -1.87 0.21 4.76
N LEU A 8 -1.28 1.12 5.52
CA LEU A 8 0.15 1.40 5.49
C LEU A 8 0.72 1.14 6.88
N SER A 9 1.86 0.44 6.94
CA SER A 9 2.66 0.36 8.16
C SER A 9 4.07 0.83 7.83
N ASP A 10 4.52 1.89 8.49
CA ASP A 10 5.87 2.44 8.37
C ASP A 10 6.32 2.65 6.91
N PHE A 11 5.42 3.16 6.06
CA PHE A 11 5.65 3.31 4.62
C PHE A 11 5.94 4.77 4.22
N GLY A 12 7.19 5.04 3.85
CA GLY A 12 7.64 6.35 3.38
C GLY A 12 7.41 7.43 4.45
N ILE A 13 6.50 8.37 4.19
CA ILE A 13 6.20 9.44 5.16
C ILE A 13 5.21 9.02 6.25
N TYR A 14 4.53 7.89 6.08
CA TYR A 14 3.53 7.39 7.03
C TYR A 14 4.24 6.48 8.05
N GLY A 15 4.54 7.02 9.23
CA GLY A 15 5.04 6.25 10.36
C GLY A 15 3.90 5.61 11.15
N GLY A 16 4.15 4.44 11.75
CA GLY A 16 3.13 3.67 12.44
C GLY A 16 2.12 3.06 11.46
N ASN A 17 0.89 2.83 11.94
CA ASN A 17 -0.17 2.19 11.16
C ASN A 17 -1.24 3.21 10.75
N GLU A 18 -1.45 3.34 9.44
CA GLU A 18 -2.45 4.23 8.85
C GLU A 18 -3.41 3.44 7.98
N THR A 19 -4.71 3.75 8.07
CA THR A 19 -5.75 3.06 7.30
C THR A 19 -6.68 4.06 6.63
N PHE A 20 -6.85 3.93 5.32
CA PHE A 20 -7.76 4.72 4.51
C PHE A 20 -8.90 3.85 4.01
N ASP A 21 -10.11 4.10 4.50
CA ASP A 21 -11.33 3.51 3.93
C ASP A 21 -11.75 4.32 2.70
N LEU A 22 -11.79 3.64 1.56
CA LEU A 22 -12.12 4.17 0.24
C LEU A 22 -13.49 3.69 -0.24
N THR A 23 -14.25 3.02 0.62
CA THR A 23 -15.60 2.55 0.29
C THR A 23 -16.49 3.75 -0.01
N PRO A 24 -17.07 3.86 -1.22
CA PRO A 24 -17.98 4.95 -1.56
C PRO A 24 -19.15 5.03 -0.56
N VAL A 25 -19.30 6.17 0.11
CA VAL A 25 -20.39 6.42 1.07
C VAL A 25 -21.47 7.29 0.41
N PRO A 26 -22.69 6.79 0.21
CA PRO A 26 -23.81 7.61 -0.24
C PRO A 26 -24.09 8.77 0.73
N LEU A 27 -24.43 9.95 0.22
CA LEU A 27 -24.85 11.08 1.06
C LEU A 27 -26.02 11.82 0.40
N ASN A 28 -27.03 12.16 1.20
CA ASN A 28 -28.23 12.88 0.77
C ASN A 28 -28.95 12.19 -0.41
N GLY A 29 -28.99 10.86 -0.43
CA GLY A 29 -29.62 10.08 -1.50
C GLY A 29 -28.80 9.98 -2.80
N PHE A 30 -27.62 10.62 -2.87
CA PHE A 30 -26.73 10.53 -4.02
C PHE A 30 -25.61 9.52 -3.79
N ASN A 31 -25.37 8.69 -4.80
CA ASN A 31 -24.18 7.85 -4.84
C ASN A 31 -22.93 8.73 -5.06
N ARG A 32 -21.83 8.44 -4.35
CA ARG A 32 -20.57 9.21 -4.42
C ARG A 32 -19.42 8.29 -4.84
N PRO A 33 -19.32 7.92 -6.13
CA PRO A 33 -18.37 6.93 -6.59
C PRO A 33 -16.92 7.45 -6.65
N VAL A 34 -16.68 8.73 -6.37
CA VAL A 34 -15.36 9.37 -6.46
C VAL A 34 -14.82 9.65 -5.07
N VAL A 35 -13.63 9.11 -4.79
CA VAL A 35 -12.83 9.44 -3.60
C VAL A 35 -11.72 10.42 -4.01
N LEU A 36 -11.62 11.54 -3.31
CA LEU A 36 -10.62 12.58 -3.58
C LEU A 36 -9.60 12.68 -2.44
N PHE A 37 -8.33 12.50 -2.76
CA PHE A 37 -7.23 12.81 -1.85
C PHE A 37 -6.79 14.27 -2.04
N SER A 38 -7.10 15.13 -1.05
CA SER A 38 -6.70 16.53 -1.02
C SER A 38 -5.66 16.79 0.09
N GLY A 39 -4.86 17.83 -0.06
CA GLY A 39 -3.83 18.20 0.92
C GLY A 39 -2.68 18.99 0.32
N LYS A 40 -1.84 19.58 1.17
CA LYS A 40 -0.66 20.35 0.75
C LYS A 40 0.42 19.47 0.09
N ASN A 41 1.38 20.08 -0.58
CA ASN A 41 2.56 19.37 -1.07
C ASN A 41 3.32 18.76 0.12
N GLY A 42 3.84 17.55 -0.06
CA GLY A 42 4.47 16.79 1.03
C GLY A 42 3.50 16.04 1.96
N ALA A 43 2.18 16.23 1.85
CA ALA A 43 1.20 15.58 2.74
C ALA A 43 0.93 14.08 2.43
N GLY A 44 1.69 13.46 1.51
CA GLY A 44 1.59 12.01 1.25
C GLY A 44 0.62 11.54 0.16
N LYS A 45 -0.06 12.46 -0.53
CA LYS A 45 -0.98 12.11 -1.63
C LYS A 45 -0.36 11.17 -2.68
N THR A 46 0.84 11.51 -3.16
CA THR A 46 1.57 10.66 -4.13
C THR A 46 2.00 9.34 -3.49
N THR A 47 2.41 9.37 -2.22
CA THR A 47 2.82 8.18 -1.46
C THR A 47 1.68 7.14 -1.39
N ILE A 48 0.42 7.55 -1.20
CA ILE A 48 -0.73 6.64 -1.25
C ILE A 48 -0.87 5.96 -2.62
N ILE A 49 -0.75 6.72 -3.70
CA ILE A 49 -0.85 6.17 -5.07
C ILE A 49 0.31 5.20 -5.35
N GLU A 50 1.52 5.53 -4.88
CA GLU A 50 2.69 4.66 -4.99
C GLU A 50 2.54 3.38 -4.17
N ALA A 51 2.00 3.46 -2.96
CA ALA A 51 1.66 2.29 -2.13
C ALA A 51 0.72 1.34 -2.87
N ILE A 52 -0.39 1.85 -3.42
CA ILE A 52 -1.35 1.04 -4.18
C ILE A 52 -0.65 0.31 -5.34
N ARG A 53 0.14 1.05 -6.14
CA ARG A 53 0.86 0.47 -7.29
C ARG A 53 1.87 -0.58 -6.83
N LEU A 54 2.63 -0.30 -5.77
CA LEU A 54 3.63 -1.22 -5.23
C LEU A 54 3.00 -2.50 -4.71
N CYS A 55 1.92 -2.40 -3.93
CA CYS A 55 1.22 -3.57 -3.39
C CYS A 55 0.81 -4.53 -4.52
N LEU A 56 0.14 -3.99 -5.56
CA LEU A 56 -0.37 -4.78 -6.69
C LEU A 56 0.70 -5.28 -7.65
N HIS A 57 1.76 -4.52 -7.89
CA HIS A 57 2.67 -4.76 -9.01
C HIS A 57 4.13 -5.04 -8.62
N GLY A 58 4.49 -4.86 -7.35
CA GLY A 58 5.86 -5.02 -6.88
C GLY A 58 6.85 -4.20 -7.71
N SER A 59 7.91 -4.84 -8.22
CA SER A 59 8.94 -4.18 -9.03
C SER A 59 8.41 -3.52 -10.31
N LEU A 60 7.31 -4.02 -10.89
CA LEU A 60 6.70 -3.42 -12.08
C LEU A 60 6.08 -2.03 -11.79
N ALA A 61 5.85 -1.68 -10.52
CA ALA A 61 5.42 -0.34 -10.14
C ALA A 61 6.46 0.73 -10.50
N LEU A 62 7.75 0.34 -10.61
CA LEU A 62 8.87 1.22 -10.92
C LEU A 62 9.21 1.27 -12.42
N GLY A 63 8.68 0.34 -13.22
CA GLY A 63 8.88 0.27 -14.68
C GLY A 63 9.17 -1.13 -15.22
N ASN A 64 9.28 -1.27 -16.55
CA ASN A 64 9.30 -2.56 -17.23
C ASN A 64 10.63 -3.35 -17.17
N ARG A 65 11.71 -2.79 -16.58
CA ARG A 65 13.05 -3.41 -16.53
C ARG A 65 13.82 -3.01 -15.27
N VAL A 66 13.22 -3.21 -14.11
CA VAL A 66 13.83 -2.85 -12.83
C VAL A 66 14.72 -3.99 -12.37
N SER A 67 16.00 -3.72 -12.13
CA SER A 67 16.90 -4.73 -11.58
C SER A 67 16.50 -5.07 -10.15
N ARG A 68 16.82 -6.29 -9.71
CA ARG A 68 16.56 -6.72 -8.33
C ARG A 68 17.20 -5.77 -7.30
N ALA A 69 18.45 -5.37 -7.51
CA ALA A 69 19.14 -4.44 -6.61
C ALA A 69 18.48 -3.05 -6.56
N ALA A 70 17.99 -2.53 -7.70
CA ALA A 70 17.26 -1.27 -7.73
C ALA A 70 15.93 -1.37 -6.98
N TYR A 71 15.23 -2.49 -7.11
CA TYR A 71 13.98 -2.74 -6.40
C TYR A 71 14.19 -2.90 -4.89
N GLU A 72 15.18 -3.69 -4.46
CA GLU A 72 15.53 -3.83 -3.04
C GLU A 72 15.96 -2.48 -2.44
N SER A 73 16.77 -1.68 -3.14
CA SER A 73 17.12 -0.33 -2.70
C SER A 73 15.90 0.59 -2.58
N TYR A 74 14.95 0.47 -3.50
CA TYR A 74 13.69 1.22 -3.41
C TYR A 74 12.87 0.80 -2.19
N LEU A 75 12.69 -0.50 -1.94
CA LEU A 75 11.96 -1.00 -0.78
C LEU A 75 12.61 -0.52 0.53
N ALA A 76 13.94 -0.63 0.66
CA ALA A 76 14.66 -0.14 1.83
C ALA A 76 14.41 1.35 2.09
N LYS A 77 14.43 2.19 1.04
CA LYS A 77 14.12 3.64 1.12
C LYS A 77 12.66 3.96 1.41
N ARG A 78 11.77 2.96 1.33
CA ARG A 78 10.34 3.10 1.61
C ARG A 78 9.95 2.64 3.01
N ILE A 79 10.91 2.22 3.81
CA ILE A 79 10.73 2.10 5.26
C ILE A 79 10.73 3.52 5.85
N HIS A 80 9.81 3.81 6.76
CA HIS A 80 9.69 5.12 7.38
C HIS A 80 10.98 5.52 8.08
N ASP A 81 11.39 6.77 7.86
CA ASP A 81 12.62 7.35 8.43
C ASP A 81 12.23 8.45 9.43
N PRO A 82 12.10 8.10 10.73
CA PRO A 82 11.70 9.06 11.75
C PRO A 82 12.86 10.00 12.11
N LEU A 83 12.52 11.19 12.61
CA LEU A 83 13.51 12.13 13.15
C LEU A 83 14.24 11.57 14.38
N ASN A 84 13.58 10.70 15.15
CA ASN A 84 14.15 10.00 16.29
C ASN A 84 14.59 8.60 15.88
N LEU A 85 15.90 8.37 15.81
CA LEU A 85 16.47 7.07 15.41
C LEU A 85 16.16 5.94 16.40
N ALA A 86 15.79 6.24 17.64
CA ALA A 86 15.39 5.21 18.61
C ALA A 86 14.10 4.47 18.19
N ASP A 87 13.28 5.09 17.37
CA ASP A 87 12.00 4.54 16.89
C ASP A 87 12.09 4.07 15.42
N GLN A 88 13.30 3.91 14.87
CA GLN A 88 13.47 3.58 13.45
C GLN A 88 12.91 2.18 13.14
N PRO A 89 11.84 2.08 12.33
CA PRO A 89 11.33 0.79 11.92
C PRO A 89 12.32 0.11 10.98
N THR A 90 12.36 -1.22 11.02
CA THR A 90 13.19 -2.04 10.12
C THR A 90 12.34 -2.75 9.06
N SER A 91 11.05 -2.49 9.04
CA SER A 91 10.10 -3.11 8.12
C SER A 91 9.02 -2.12 7.70
N ALA A 92 8.42 -2.38 6.55
CA ALA A 92 7.27 -1.65 6.08
C ALA A 92 6.29 -2.58 5.38
N LYS A 93 5.04 -2.12 5.28
CA LYS A 93 3.91 -2.90 4.77
C LYS A 93 2.94 -2.02 4.01
N VAL A 94 2.40 -2.58 2.94
CA VAL A 94 1.24 -2.03 2.24
C VAL A 94 0.19 -3.12 2.07
N GLY A 95 -0.98 -2.90 2.64
CA GLY A 95 -2.17 -3.72 2.50
C GLY A 95 -3.22 -3.04 1.63
N LEU A 96 -3.96 -3.84 0.86
CA LEU A 96 -5.13 -3.44 0.10
C LEU A 96 -6.27 -4.42 0.36
N VAL A 97 -7.47 -3.88 0.54
CA VAL A 97 -8.71 -4.65 0.39
C VAL A 97 -9.39 -4.20 -0.89
N LEU A 98 -9.69 -5.15 -1.78
CA LEU A 98 -10.27 -4.84 -3.09
C LEU A 98 -11.35 -5.83 -3.49
N ASP A 99 -12.36 -5.32 -4.19
CA ASP A 99 -13.38 -6.11 -4.85
C ASP A 99 -12.98 -6.35 -6.31
N HIS A 100 -13.00 -7.61 -6.73
CA HIS A 100 -12.80 -8.00 -8.12
C HIS A 100 -13.97 -8.88 -8.57
N VAL A 101 -14.45 -8.67 -9.80
CA VAL A 101 -15.52 -9.47 -10.38
C VAL A 101 -14.88 -10.51 -11.29
N SER A 102 -15.01 -11.78 -10.94
CA SER A 102 -14.54 -12.90 -11.74
C SER A 102 -15.70 -13.86 -11.99
N VAL A 103 -15.91 -14.25 -13.25
CA VAL A 103 -16.99 -15.17 -13.67
C VAL A 103 -18.38 -14.74 -13.15
N GLY A 104 -18.67 -13.43 -13.19
CA GLY A 104 -19.94 -12.85 -12.74
C GLY A 104 -20.14 -12.81 -11.21
N ARG A 105 -19.18 -13.30 -10.41
CA ARG A 105 -19.22 -13.22 -8.94
C ARG A 105 -18.27 -12.13 -8.45
N LYS A 106 -18.79 -11.27 -7.59
CA LYS A 106 -17.99 -10.30 -6.85
C LYS A 106 -17.28 -11.03 -5.72
N GLN A 107 -15.95 -10.96 -5.71
CA GLN A 107 -15.10 -11.51 -4.67
C GLN A 107 -14.24 -10.40 -4.07
N THR A 108 -14.14 -10.40 -2.76
CA THR A 108 -13.24 -9.51 -2.02
C THR A 108 -11.91 -10.22 -1.77
N TYR A 109 -10.82 -9.50 -1.96
CA TYR A 109 -9.46 -9.96 -1.74
C TYR A 109 -8.74 -9.00 -0.79
N ARG A 110 -7.89 -9.58 0.05
CA ARG A 110 -6.85 -8.85 0.77
C ARG A 110 -5.50 -9.15 0.12
N VAL A 111 -4.74 -8.11 -0.21
CA VAL A 111 -3.38 -8.22 -0.72
C VAL A 111 -2.46 -7.49 0.24
N GLU A 112 -1.43 -8.15 0.73
CA GLU A 112 -0.45 -7.53 1.62
C GLU A 112 0.95 -7.78 1.09
N ARG A 113 1.69 -6.70 0.86
CA ARG A 113 3.11 -6.73 0.53
C ARG A 113 3.87 -6.16 1.70
N ARG A 114 4.81 -6.93 2.24
CA ARG A 114 5.62 -6.54 3.39
C ARG A 114 7.08 -6.81 3.13
N TRP A 115 7.95 -5.99 3.71
CA TRP A 115 9.38 -6.21 3.61
C TRP A 115 10.09 -5.76 4.87
N CYS A 116 11.23 -6.39 5.15
CA CYS A 116 12.15 -5.98 6.21
C CYS A 116 13.57 -5.86 5.70
N LEU A 117 14.32 -4.95 6.31
CA LEU A 117 15.76 -4.78 6.12
C LEU A 117 16.48 -5.56 7.21
N ALA A 118 17.20 -6.62 6.82
CA ALA A 118 18.01 -7.43 7.71
C ALA A 118 19.40 -7.63 7.09
N GLN A 119 20.46 -7.25 7.81
CA GLN A 119 21.85 -7.41 7.35
C GLN A 119 22.09 -6.89 5.92
N ASP A 120 21.65 -5.66 5.65
CA ASP A 120 21.72 -4.99 4.33
C ASP A 120 20.99 -5.69 3.18
N LYS A 121 20.15 -6.67 3.49
CA LYS A 121 19.30 -7.35 2.52
C LYS A 121 17.84 -7.07 2.81
N VAL A 122 17.09 -6.82 1.74
CA VAL A 122 15.64 -6.72 1.82
C VAL A 122 15.05 -8.12 1.65
N LYS A 123 14.24 -8.54 2.62
CA LYS A 123 13.36 -9.70 2.49
C LYS A 123 11.95 -9.20 2.26
N GLU A 124 11.38 -9.54 1.12
CA GLU A 124 10.01 -9.19 0.74
C GLU A 124 9.12 -10.43 0.75
N GLU A 125 7.87 -10.26 1.20
CA GLU A 125 6.82 -11.26 1.16
C GLU A 125 5.53 -10.64 0.59
N LEU A 126 4.75 -11.46 -0.11
CA LEU A 126 3.44 -11.10 -0.67
C LEU A 126 2.44 -12.17 -0.26
N ASP A 127 1.41 -11.75 0.44
CA ASP A 127 0.31 -12.60 0.87
C ASP A 127 -1.01 -12.13 0.23
N VAL A 128 -1.84 -13.10 -0.17
CA VAL A 128 -3.13 -12.85 -0.82
C VAL A 128 -4.18 -13.77 -0.23
N TRP A 129 -5.27 -13.18 0.26
CA TRP A 129 -6.40 -13.90 0.86
C TRP A 129 -7.70 -13.60 0.12
N ILE A 130 -8.63 -14.55 0.23
CA ILE A 130 -10.01 -14.40 -0.22
C ILE A 130 -10.86 -14.05 1.01
N GLY A 131 -11.50 -12.88 1.00
CA GLY A 131 -12.20 -12.32 2.15
C GLY A 131 -11.52 -11.08 2.73
N GLU A 132 -12.13 -10.44 3.73
CA GLU A 132 -11.54 -9.32 4.47
C GLU A 132 -10.69 -9.77 5.67
N ASP A 133 -11.02 -10.94 6.24
CA ASP A 133 -10.32 -11.54 7.38
C ASP A 133 -9.25 -12.52 6.89
N GLY A 134 -8.01 -12.30 7.32
CA GLY A 134 -6.84 -13.16 7.03
C GLY A 134 -6.75 -14.36 7.95
#